data_AF-A0A1F8LYD3-F1
#
_entry.id   AF-A0A1F8LYD3-F1
#
_cell.length_a   1.000
_cell.length_b   1.000
_cell.length_c   1.000
_cell.angle_alpha   90.00
_cell.angle_beta   90.00
_cell.angle_gamma   90.00
#
_symmetry.space_group_name_H-M   'P 1'
#
loop_
_entity.id
_entity.type
_entity.pdbx_description
1 polymer ?
#
loop_
_entity_poly.entity_id
_entity_poly.type
_entity_poly.pdbx_seq_one_letter_code
_entity_poly.pdbx_strand_id
1 'polypeptide(L)' 'MGEQVHHLGVRPPPIPFTRLGVENLAQPIELSVHDPKIRQTARMMGEKIQNENGVSSGVLLIQDFMGNSSK' A
#
# COMPACT_ATOMS: atom_id res chain seq x y z
N MET A 1 -1.01 7.99 5.57
CA MET A 1 -0.63 6.91 4.62
C MET A 1 -0.34 5.56 5.29
N GLY A 2 0.19 5.50 6.51
CA GLY A 2 0.50 4.20 7.14
C GLY A 2 -0.70 3.33 7.58
N GLU A 3 -1.83 3.93 7.96
CA GLU A 3 -2.94 3.17 8.53
C GLU A 3 -3.67 2.30 7.50
N GLN A 4 -3.81 2.78 6.26
CA GLN A 4 -4.44 2.04 5.18
C GLN A 4 -3.67 0.77 4.81
N VAL A 5 -2.34 0.84 4.70
CA VAL A 5 -1.52 -0.35 4.42
C VAL A 5 -1.49 -1.34 5.59
N HIS A 6 -1.67 -0.89 6.84
CA HIS A 6 -1.88 -1.80 7.96
C HIS A 6 -3.24 -2.51 7.87
N HIS A 7 -4.33 -1.79 7.55
CA HIS A 7 -5.65 -2.39 7.36
C HIS A 7 -5.68 -3.44 6.24
N LEU A 8 -4.85 -3.25 5.21
CA LEU A 8 -4.67 -4.23 4.13
C LEU A 8 -3.80 -5.43 4.54
N GLY A 9 -3.26 -5.46 5.76
CA GLY A 9 -2.42 -6.56 6.26
C GLY A 9 -1.01 -6.60 5.68
N VAL A 10 -0.60 -5.58 4.94
CA VAL A 10 0.71 -5.51 4.22
C VAL A 10 1.85 -5.17 5.18
N ARG A 11 1.56 -4.76 6.42
CA ARG A 11 2.56 -4.40 7.43
C ARG A 11 2.01 -4.51 8.87
N PRO A 12 2.92 -4.53 9.87
CA PRO A 12 2.54 -4.43 11.28
C PRO A 12 1.85 -3.10 11.62
N PRO A 13 1.26 -2.99 12.82
CA PRO A 13 0.66 -1.74 13.30
C PRO A 13 1.64 -0.55 13.25
N PRO A 14 1.16 0.66 12.93
CA PRO A 14 1.99 1.87 12.99
C PRO A 14 2.55 2.11 14.40
N ILE A 15 3.81 2.50 14.48
CA ILE A 15 4.42 3.00 15.72
C ILE A 15 4.12 4.49 15.82
N PRO A 16 3.42 4.97 16.89
CA PRO A 16 3.28 6.40 17.12
C PRO A 16 4.65 7.06 17.31
N PHE A 17 4.88 8.23 16.69
CA PHE A 17 6.18 8.90 16.76
C PHE A 17 6.65 9.19 18.19
N THR A 18 5.72 9.50 19.10
CA THR A 18 6.00 9.74 20.53
C THR A 18 6.46 8.49 21.28
N ARG A 19 6.38 7.30 20.65
CA ARG A 19 6.79 6.01 21.22
C ARG A 19 7.92 5.35 20.43
N LEU A 20 8.50 6.05 19.45
CA LEU A 20 9.58 5.52 18.62
C LEU A 20 10.87 5.43 19.46
N GLY A 21 11.38 4.20 19.59
CA GLY A 21 12.61 3.87 20.31
C GLY A 21 13.10 2.50 19.87
N VAL A 22 14.33 2.12 20.25
CA VAL A 22 14.98 0.89 19.78
C VAL A 22 14.10 -0.34 20.01
N GLU A 23 13.60 -0.52 21.22
CA GLU A 23 12.75 -1.66 21.60
C GLU A 23 11.42 -1.67 20.82
N ASN A 24 10.78 -0.50 20.71
CA ASN A 24 9.50 -0.34 20.02
C ASN A 24 9.62 -0.41 18.48
N LEU A 25 10.85 -0.36 17.94
CA LEU A 25 11.13 -0.48 16.50
C LEU A 25 11.57 -1.88 16.11
N ALA A 26 12.37 -2.55 16.94
CA ALA A 26 12.91 -3.87 16.63
C ALA A 26 11.79 -4.90 16.39
N GLN A 27 10.80 -4.96 17.28
CA GLN A 27 9.72 -5.96 17.18
C GLN A 27 8.86 -5.80 15.90
N PRO A 28 8.43 -4.60 15.48
CA PRO A 28 7.76 -4.42 14.19
C PRO A 28 8.62 -4.78 12.97
N ILE A 29 9.93 -4.56 13.02
CA ILE A 29 10.82 -5.00 11.93
C ILE A 29 10.79 -6.52 11.84
N GLU A 30 11.03 -7.22 12.95
CA GLU A 30 11.00 -8.69 13.04
C GLU A 30 9.67 -9.26 12.53
N LEU A 31 8.53 -8.69 12.94
CA LEU A 31 7.22 -9.09 12.42
C LEU A 31 7.12 -8.89 10.90
N SER A 32 7.61 -7.76 10.37
CA SER A 32 7.53 -7.48 8.93
C SER A 32 8.30 -8.49 8.08
N VAL A 33 9.46 -8.95 8.56
CA VAL A 33 10.29 -9.92 7.82
C VAL A 33 9.93 -11.36 8.09
N HIS A 34 9.50 -11.72 9.30
CA HIS A 34 9.30 -13.11 9.68
C HIS A 34 7.84 -13.58 9.62
N ASP A 35 6.86 -12.68 9.77
CA ASP A 35 5.46 -13.07 9.71
C ASP A 35 5.08 -13.49 8.26
N PRO A 36 4.75 -14.78 8.03
CA PRO A 36 4.46 -15.28 6.69
C PRO A 36 3.19 -14.67 6.09
N LYS A 37 2.22 -14.27 6.91
CA LYS A 37 0.96 -13.66 6.46
C LYS A 37 1.21 -12.24 5.96
N ILE A 38 2.03 -11.46 6.66
CA ILE A 38 2.43 -10.13 6.22
C ILE A 38 3.18 -10.23 4.88
N ARG A 39 4.17 -11.13 4.79
CA ARG A 39 4.93 -11.34 3.53
C ARG A 39 4.03 -11.77 2.36
N GLN A 40 3.14 -12.72 2.58
CA GLN A 40 2.23 -13.21 1.54
C GLN A 40 1.31 -12.08 1.06
N THR A 41 0.74 -11.31 1.98
CA THR A 41 -0.18 -10.21 1.65
C THR A 41 0.55 -9.09 0.90
N ALA A 42 1.77 -8.75 1.33
CA ALA A 42 2.63 -7.80 0.63
C ALA A 42 2.96 -8.27 -0.79
N ARG A 43 3.27 -9.55 -0.97
CA ARG A 43 3.52 -10.13 -2.30
C ARG A 43 2.30 -10.04 -3.21
N MET A 44 1.14 -10.49 -2.75
CA MET A 44 -0.11 -10.41 -3.52
C MET A 44 -0.46 -8.97 -3.89
N MET A 45 -0.23 -8.02 -2.98
CA MET A 45 -0.44 -6.60 -3.27
C MET A 45 0.53 -6.09 -4.33
N GLY A 46 1.81 -6.46 -4.25
CA GLY A 46 2.82 -6.13 -5.26
C GLY A 46 2.47 -6.68 -6.64
N GLU A 47 2.00 -7.93 -6.72
CA GLU A 47 1.54 -8.54 -7.97
C GLU A 47 0.32 -7.78 -8.55
N LYS A 48 -0.61 -7.31 -7.72
CA LYS A 48 -1.73 -6.47 -8.18
C LYS A 48 -1.27 -5.12 -8.72
N ILE A 49 -0.37 -4.44 -8.01
CA ILE A 49 0.18 -3.13 -8.43
C ILE A 49 0.96 -3.27 -9.75
N GLN A 50 1.75 -4.33 -9.90
CA GLN A 50 2.51 -4.57 -11.15
C GLN A 50 1.60 -4.81 -12.35
N ASN A 51 0.45 -5.45 -12.14
CA ASN A 51 -0.55 -5.69 -13.17
C ASN A 51 -1.57 -4.53 -13.29
N GLU A 52 -1.43 -3.48 -12.49
CA GLU A 52 -2.31 -2.32 -12.55
C GLU A 52 -1.94 -1.46 -13.76
N ASN A 53 -2.83 -1.39 -14.74
CA ASN A 53 -2.67 -0.46 -15.85
C ASN A 53 -3.23 0.93 -15.51
N GLY A 54 -2.74 1.51 -14.40
CA GLY A 54 -3.27 2.74 -13.83
C GLY A 54 -3.07 3.95 -14.74
N VAL A 55 -1.92 4.04 -15.42
CA VAL A 55 -1.62 5.16 -16.33
C VAL A 55 -2.55 5.15 -17.54
N SER A 56 -2.69 4.02 -18.26
CA SER A 56 -3.58 3.99 -19.41
C SER A 56 -5.03 4.23 -19.01
N SER A 57 -5.47 3.66 -17.88
CA SER A 57 -6.82 3.89 -17.35
C SER A 57 -7.06 5.38 -17.03
N GLY A 58 -6.06 6.05 -16.45
CA GLY A 58 -6.10 7.49 -16.17
C GLY A 58 -6.16 8.35 -17.44
N VAL A 59 -5.39 8.00 -18.48
CA VAL A 59 -5.42 8.70 -19.77
C VAL A 59 -6.81 8.57 -20.42
N LEU A 60 -7.39 7.36 -20.44
CA LEU A 60 -8.74 7.14 -20.98
C LEU A 60 -9.78 8.00 -20.24
N LEU A 61 -9.70 8.04 -18.91
CA LEU A 61 -10.59 8.87 -18.08
C LEU A 61 -10.52 10.37 -18.43
N ILE A 62 -9.31 10.89 -18.64
CA ILE A 62 -9.11 12.29 -19.02
C ILE A 62 -9.64 12.55 -20.44
N GLN A 63 -9.40 11.63 -21.38
CA GLN A 63 -9.92 11.73 -22.75
C GLN A 63 -11.44 11.73 -22.77
N ASP A 64 -12.09 10.81 -22.04
CA ASP A 64 -13.54 10.75 -21.92
C ASP A 64 -14.11 12.02 -21.30
N PHE A 65 -13.47 12.56 -20.25
CA PHE A 65 -13.88 13.82 -19.63
C PHE A 65 -13.82 15.00 -20.61
N MET A 66 -12.74 15.12 -21.38
CA MET A 66 -12.60 16.19 -22.39
C MET A 66 -13.56 16.01 -23.56
N GLY A 67 -13.80 14.77 -24.01
CA GLY A 67 -14.75 14.46 -25.08
C GLY A 67 -16.21 14.71 -24.68
N ASN A 68 -16.55 14.44 -23.42
CA ASN A 68 -17.88 14.75 -22.87
C ASN A 68 -18.09 16.23 -22.54
N SER A 69 -17.02 17.02 -22.40
CA SER A 69 -17.11 18.48 -22.16
C SER A 69 -17.44 19.28 -23.43
N SER A 70 -17.50 18.64 -24.60
CA SER A 70 -17.77 19.27 -25.90
C SER A 70 -19.17 18.98 -26.47
N LYS A 71 -20.10 18.49 -25.65
CA LYS A 71 -21.52 18.30 -25.97
C LYS A 71 -22.44 19.18 -25.13
#